data_AF-A0A2S5R2F6-F1
#
_entry.id   AF-A0A2S5R2F6-F1
#
_cell.length_a   1.000
_cell.length_b   1.000
_cell.length_c   1.000
_cell.angle_alpha   90.00
_cell.angle_beta   90.00
_cell.angle_gamma   90.00
#
_symmetry.space_group_name_H-M   'P 1'
#
loop_
_entity.id
_entity.type
_entity.pdbx_description
1 polymer ?
#
loop_
_entity_poly.entity_id
_entity_poly.type
_entity_poly.pdbx_seq_one_letter_code
_entity_poly.pdbx_strand_id
1 'polypeptide(L)' 'MRFTQFLNEKYNENHKCKTPGAIYSTNIHSESIDIKIKLPMKVELSKEESEDLESDLHYAIEKELARLFK' A
#
# COMPACT_ATOMS: atom_id res chain seq x y z
N MET A 1 1.31 1.18 20.27
CA MET A 1 1.88 2.33 19.53
C MET A 1 3.19 1.91 18.86
N ARG A 2 3.24 1.75 17.52
CA ARG A 2 4.46 1.82 16.67
C ARG A 2 4.18 1.53 15.18
N PHE A 3 3.19 2.20 14.57
CA PHE A 3 2.99 2.13 13.10
C PHE A 3 3.50 3.38 12.36
N THR A 4 3.87 4.44 13.08
CA THR A 4 4.22 5.75 12.50
C THR A 4 5.65 5.88 11.99
N GLN A 5 6.52 4.87 12.13
CA GLN A 5 7.94 4.99 11.79
C GLN A 5 8.31 4.61 10.34
N PHE A 6 7.35 4.32 9.46
CA PHE A 6 7.64 3.86 8.09
C PHE A 6 7.39 4.89 6.96
N LEU A 7 6.89 6.09 7.26
CA LEU A 7 6.18 6.91 6.28
C LEU A 7 6.86 8.24 5.88
N ASN A 8 8.16 8.39 6.17
CA ASN A 8 8.98 9.51 5.69
C ASN A 8 10.17 9.08 4.81
N GLU A 9 10.32 7.78 4.55
CA GLU A 9 11.35 7.28 3.63
C GLU A 9 10.78 7.29 2.21
N LYS A 10 11.22 8.25 1.38
CA LYS A 10 11.12 8.09 -0.08
C LYS A 10 11.79 6.76 -0.45
N TYR A 11 11.34 6.14 -1.54
CA TYR A 11 11.95 4.90 -2.04
C TYR A 11 13.47 4.98 -1.94
N ASN A 12 14.04 4.09 -1.13
CA ASN A 12 15.47 3.90 -0.98
C ASN A 12 15.79 2.55 -1.62
N GLU A 13 16.75 2.54 -2.54
CA GLU A 13 17.22 1.34 -3.22
C GLU A 13 17.69 0.24 -2.24
N ASN A 14 18.11 0.63 -1.04
CA ASN A 14 18.58 -0.28 0.03
C ASN A 14 17.49 -0.61 1.06
N HIS A 15 16.22 -0.24 0.85
CA HIS A 15 15.18 -0.56 1.82
C HIS A 15 14.92 -2.07 1.84
N LYS A 16 14.80 -2.62 3.04
CA LYS A 16 14.37 -4.02 3.20
C LYS A 16 12.88 -4.11 2.93
N CYS A 17 12.49 -4.92 1.93
CA CYS A 17 11.10 -5.26 1.67
C CYS A 17 10.47 -5.83 2.94
N LYS A 18 9.38 -5.22 3.40
CA LYS A 18 8.67 -5.65 4.63
C LYS A 18 7.65 -6.75 4.38
N THR A 19 7.37 -7.06 3.11
CA THR A 19 6.38 -8.03 2.66
C THR A 19 7.03 -9.09 1.76
N PRO A 20 7.97 -9.89 2.30
CA PRO A 20 8.72 -10.86 1.51
C PRO A 20 7.78 -11.85 0.83
N GLY A 21 7.99 -12.08 -0.46
CA GLY A 21 7.18 -12.98 -1.28
C GLY A 21 5.86 -12.40 -1.78
N ALA A 22 5.46 -11.19 -1.37
CA ALA A 22 4.34 -10.49 -1.99
C ALA A 22 4.74 -10.00 -3.38
N ILE A 23 3.85 -10.19 -4.35
CA ILE A 23 4.03 -9.71 -5.73
C ILE A 23 3.10 -8.52 -5.94
N TYR A 24 3.70 -7.37 -6.23
CA TYR A 24 2.99 -6.13 -6.53
C TYR A 24 2.94 -5.94 -8.05
N SER A 25 1.76 -5.65 -8.57
CA SER A 25 1.56 -5.30 -9.97
C SER A 25 0.81 -3.99 -10.01
N THR A 26 1.46 -2.97 -10.57
CA THR A 26 0.91 -1.62 -10.67
C THR A 26 0.85 -1.22 -12.14
N ASN A 27 -0.33 -0.85 -12.61
CA ASN A 27 -0.52 -0.25 -13.93
C ASN A 27 -0.94 1.21 -13.74
N ILE A 28 -0.22 2.13 -14.36
CA ILE A 28 -0.50 3.57 -14.30
C ILE A 28 -0.99 3.99 -15.68
N HIS A 29 -2.24 4.45 -15.73
CA HIS A 29 -2.88 5.01 -16.91
C HIS A 29 -3.05 6.53 -16.72
N SER A 30 -3.49 7.24 -17.76
CA SER A 30 -3.67 8.70 -17.71
C SER A 30 -4.72 9.14 -16.68
N GLU A 31 -5.73 8.32 -16.42
CA GLU A 31 -6.88 8.64 -15.57
C GLU A 31 -7.12 7.61 -14.45
N SER A 32 -6.28 6.58 -14.34
CA SER A 32 -6.43 5.54 -13.32
C SER A 32 -5.08 4.93 -12.91
N ILE A 33 -5.04 4.39 -11.70
CA ILE A 33 -3.92 3.59 -11.19
C ILE A 33 -4.50 2.31 -10.63
N ASP A 34 -4.15 1.18 -11.24
CA ASP A 34 -4.56 -0.14 -10.79
C ASP A 34 -3.43 -0.78 -9.98
N ILE A 35 -3.74 -1.17 -8.73
CA ILE A 35 -2.79 -1.86 -7.85
C ILE A 35 -3.34 -3.23 -7.51
N LYS A 36 -2.60 -4.27 -7.86
CA LYS A 36 -2.90 -5.66 -7.48
C LYS A 36 -1.76 -6.23 -6.67
N ILE A 37 -2.09 -6.78 -5.52
CA ILE A 37 -1.12 -7.40 -4.61
C ILE A 37 -1.47 -8.87 -4.45
N LYS A 38 -0.58 -9.76 -4.87
CA LYS A 38 -0.70 -11.19 -4.60
C LYS A 38 0.09 -11.52 -3.35
N LEU A 39 -0.62 -11.90 -2.29
CA LEU A 39 -0.01 -12.33 -1.04
C LEU A 39 0.54 -13.76 -1.18
N PRO A 40 1.67 -14.08 -0.51
CA PRO A 40 2.25 -15.42 -0.53
C PRO A 40 1.50 -16.42 0.36
N MET A 41 0.45 -15.96 1.05
CA MET A 41 -0.36 -16.74 1.96
C MET A 41 -1.83 -16.37 1.82
N LYS A 42 -2.71 -17.29 2.23
CA LYS A 42 -4.13 -17.00 2.40
C LYS A 42 -4.29 -16.12 3.64
N VAL A 43 -5.07 -15.05 3.52
CA VAL A 43 -5.47 -14.22 4.65
C VAL A 43 -6.97 -14.33 4.80
N GLU A 44 -7.42 -14.62 6.01
CA GLU A 44 -8.82 -14.63 6.39
C GLU A 44 -9.01 -13.45 7.35
N LEU A 45 -9.68 -12.40 6.86
CA LEU A 45 -9.98 -11.21 7.63
C LEU A 45 -11.47 -11.24 8.00
N SER A 46 -11.79 -10.80 9.21
CA SER A 46 -13.17 -10.42 9.52
C SER A 46 -13.60 -9.22 8.68
N LYS A 47 -14.89 -8.90 8.73
CA LYS A 47 -15.43 -7.74 8.01
C LYS A 47 -14.78 -6.44 8.48
N GLU A 48 -14.69 -6.24 9.80
CA GLU A 48 -14.09 -5.04 10.41
C GLU A 48 -12.60 -4.91 10.02
N GLU A 49 -11.82 -5.99 10.14
CA GLU A 49 -10.40 -5.97 9.72
C GLU A 49 -10.22 -5.71 8.22
N SER A 50 -11.17 -6.14 7.39
CA SER A 50 -11.13 -5.86 5.95
C SER A 50 -11.38 -4.39 5.65
N GLU A 51 -12.37 -3.78 6.33
CA GLU A 51 -12.73 -2.36 6.18
C GLU A 51 -11.62 -1.44 6.71
N ASP A 52 -11.00 -1.81 7.83
CA ASP A 52 -9.85 -1.10 8.40
C ASP A 52 -8.64 -1.15 7.45
N LEU A 53 -8.31 -2.33 6.92
CA LEU A 53 -7.21 -2.48 5.96
C LEU A 53 -7.47 -1.70 4.67
N GLU A 54 -8.71 -1.70 4.16
CA GLU A 54 -9.08 -0.92 2.99
C GLU A 54 -8.90 0.58 3.22
N SER A 55 -9.33 1.07 4.38
CA SER A 55 -9.19 2.48 4.78
C SER A 55 -7.72 2.89 4.92
N ASP A 56 -6.88 2.05 5.53
CA ASP A 56 -5.45 2.30 5.67
C ASP A 56 -4.73 2.32 4.31
N LEU A 57 -5.10 1.41 3.41
CA LEU A 57 -4.57 1.38 2.05
C LEU A 57 -5.00 2.61 1.26
N HIS A 58 -6.27 3.02 1.36
CA HIS A 58 -6.78 4.23 0.74
C HIS A 58 -5.97 5.44 1.19
N TYR A 59 -5.83 5.63 2.50
CA TYR A 59 -5.11 6.77 3.07
C TYR A 59 -3.64 6.82 2.64
N ALA A 60 -2.98 5.66 2.60
CA ALA A 60 -1.60 5.57 2.13
C ALA A 60 -1.45 5.98 0.65
N ILE A 61 -2.39 5.55 -0.20
CA ILE A 61 -2.41 5.92 -1.63
C ILE A 61 -2.72 7.40 -1.79
N GLU A 62 -3.74 7.92 -1.10
CA GLU A 62 -4.12 9.34 -1.13
C GLU A 62 -2.94 10.23 -0.80
N LYS A 63 -2.22 9.93 0.29
CA LYS A 63 -1.04 10.70 0.70
C LYS A 63 0.01 10.80 -0.40
N GLU A 64 0.28 9.70 -1.11
CA GLU A 64 1.26 9.68 -2.19
C GLU A 64 0.78 10.40 -3.45
N LEU A 65 -0.52 10.30 -3.75
CA LEU A 65 -1.12 10.92 -4.94
C LEU A 65 -1.50 12.38 -4.75
N ALA A 66 -1.66 12.87 -3.52
CA ALA A 66 -2.04 14.25 -3.20
C ALA A 66 -1.14 15.29 -3.89
N ARG A 67 0.13 14.95 -4.16
CA ARG A 67 1.06 15.80 -4.93
C ARG A 67 0.61 16.14 -6.35
N LEU A 68 -0.32 15.38 -6.92
CA LEU A 68 -0.88 15.54 -8.27
C LEU A 68 -2.16 16.40 -8.28
N PHE A 69 -2.82 16.58 -7.13
CA PHE A 69 -4.13 17.24 -7.00
C PHE A 69 -4.01 18.67 -6.45
N LYS A 70 -3.02 19.44 -6.93
CA LYS A 70 -2.81 20.83 -6.51
C LYS A 70 -3.97 21.76 -6.88
#